data_AF-A0A948UQK9-F1
#
_entry.id   AF-A0A948UQK9-F1
#
_cell.length_a   1.000
_cell.length_b   1.000
_cell.length_c   1.000
_cell.angle_alpha   90.00
_cell.angle_beta   90.00
_cell.angle_gamma   90.00
#
_symmetry.space_group_name_H-M   'P 1'
#
loop_
_entity.id
_entity.type
_entity.pdbx_description
1 polymer ?
#
loop_
_entity_poly.entity_id
_entity_poly.type
_entity_poly.pdbx_seq_one_letter_code
_entity_poly.pdbx_strand_id
1 'polypeptide(L)'
;MDLGSILLIILGLCLFETISSIDNAVINAEVLSTMGQKARKWFLLWGMLFAVFAVRGFLPLLIVWASAPSLGIWGALTATFNSDPKVVEAINRAAPLLMMAGGIFLVFLFFNWLFQEEKSYGLFGERFFHKHSVWFYAVVSLLLTVIVWLALQ
;
A
#
# COMPACT_ATOMS: atom_id res chain seq x y z
N MET A 1 0.87 18.96 -19.82
CA MET A 1 0.61 19.40 -18.44
C MET A 1 1.08 20.83 -18.35
N ASP A 2 0.24 21.74 -17.85
CA ASP A 2 0.64 23.14 -17.70
C ASP A 2 1.71 23.30 -16.61
N LEU A 3 2.61 24.26 -16.76
CA LEU A 3 3.73 24.50 -15.84
C LEU A 3 3.24 24.69 -14.38
N GLY A 4 2.08 25.36 -14.21
CA GLY A 4 1.45 25.53 -12.91
C GLY A 4 1.02 24.19 -12.28
N SER A 5 0.47 23.27 -13.07
CA SER A 5 0.08 21.95 -12.61
C SER A 5 1.28 21.10 -12.21
N ILE A 6 2.38 21.18 -12.97
CA ILE A 6 3.64 20.48 -12.65
C ILE A 6 4.20 21.00 -11.31
N LEU A 7 4.25 22.32 -11.14
CA LEU A 7 4.76 22.95 -9.91
C LEU A 7 3.90 22.56 -8.70
N LEU A 8 2.58 22.57 -8.85
CA LEU A 8 1.64 22.17 -7.80
C LEU A 8 1.80 20.70 -7.41
N ILE A 9 1.98 19.81 -8.38
CA ILE A 9 2.22 18.38 -8.12
C ILE A 9 3.55 18.19 -7.38
N ILE A 10 4.62 18.83 -7.85
CA ILE A 10 5.95 18.69 -7.21
C ILE A 10 5.91 19.21 -5.77
N LEU A 11 5.36 20.41 -5.56
CA LEU A 11 5.24 21.00 -4.22
C LEU A 11 4.34 20.16 -3.31
N GLY A 12 3.18 19.71 -3.82
CA GLY A 12 2.27 18.86 -3.08
C GLY A 12 2.90 17.53 -2.68
N LEU A 13 3.60 16.87 -3.61
CA LEU A 13 4.31 15.62 -3.33
C LEU A 13 5.47 15.84 -2.34
N CYS A 14 6.23 16.92 -2.48
CA CYS A 14 7.34 17.21 -1.57
C CYS A 14 6.84 17.48 -0.14
N LEU A 15 5.75 18.22 0.01
CA LEU A 15 5.08 18.44 1.30
C LEU A 15 4.55 17.14 1.88
N PHE A 16 3.81 16.36 1.08
CA PHE A 16 3.24 15.08 1.48
C PHE A 16 4.33 14.10 1.96
N GLU A 17 5.41 13.96 1.19
CA GLU A 17 6.52 13.08 1.51
C GLU A 17 7.25 13.53 2.78
N THR A 18 7.44 14.83 2.98
CA THR A 18 8.10 15.36 4.18
C THR A 18 7.30 15.03 5.44
N ILE A 19 5.98 15.24 5.42
CA ILE A 19 5.11 14.94 6.56
C ILE A 19 5.06 13.43 6.81
N SER A 20 4.77 12.65 5.77
CA SER A 20 4.64 11.19 5.90
C SER A 20 5.95 10.51 6.30
N SER A 21 7.10 11.01 5.85
CA SER A 21 8.41 10.46 6.20
C SER A 21 8.71 10.62 7.69
N ILE A 22 8.37 11.78 8.27
CA ILE A 22 8.57 12.02 9.71
C ILE A 22 7.68 11.11 10.53
N ASP A 23 6.38 11.03 10.22
CA ASP A 23 5.43 10.16 10.95
C ASP A 23 5.88 8.70 10.92
N ASN A 24 6.25 8.20 9.73
CA ASN A 24 6.76 6.85 9.56
C ASN A 24 8.08 6.62 10.34
N ALA A 25 8.97 7.60 10.41
CA ALA A 25 10.22 7.48 11.16
C ALA A 25 9.98 7.48 12.68
N VAL A 26 9.07 8.34 13.17
CA VAL A 26 8.76 8.48 14.59
C VAL A 26 8.10 7.21 15.13
N ILE A 27 7.06 6.70 14.45
CA ILE A 27 6.37 5.47 14.88
C ILE A 27 7.35 4.29 14.92
N ASN A 28 8.19 4.13 13.89
CA ASN A 28 9.18 3.06 13.86
C ASN A 28 10.24 3.20 14.96
N ALA A 29 10.68 4.42 15.25
CA ALA A 29 11.64 4.70 16.32
C ALA A 29 11.04 4.43 17.72
N GLU A 30 9.77 4.81 17.93
CA GLU A 30 9.04 4.55 19.17
C GLU A 30 8.92 3.05 19.42
N VAL A 31 8.44 2.28 18.44
CA VAL A 31 8.36 0.82 18.55
C VAL A 31 9.73 0.21 18.81
N LEU A 32 10.79 0.66 18.13
CA LEU A 32 12.15 0.18 18.35
C LEU A 32 12.71 0.51 19.75
N SER A 33 12.26 1.62 20.35
CA SER A 33 12.72 2.04 21.67
C SER A 33 12.22 1.12 22.78
N THR A 34 11.06 0.49 22.58
CA THR A 34 10.49 -0.50 23.51
C THR A 34 11.17 -1.87 23.43
N MET A 35 11.97 -2.12 22.39
CA MET A 35 12.64 -3.40 22.17
C MET A 35 13.99 -3.50 22.89
N GLY A 36 14.27 -4.69 23.46
CA GLY A 36 15.59 -4.98 24.01
C GLY A 36 16.71 -4.88 22.97
N GLN A 37 17.93 -4.52 23.39
CA GLN A 37 19.05 -4.20 22.48
C GLN A 37 19.38 -5.31 21.45
N LYS A 38 19.27 -6.59 21.84
CA LYS A 38 19.51 -7.73 20.94
C LYS A 38 18.42 -7.85 19.87
N ALA A 39 17.15 -7.72 20.26
CA ALA A 39 16.01 -7.77 19.35
C ALA A 39 16.02 -6.60 18.37
N ARG A 40 16.36 -5.39 18.83
CA ARG A 40 16.50 -4.21 17.97
C ARG A 40 17.55 -4.40 16.88
N LYS A 41 18.74 -4.89 17.22
CA LYS A 41 19.80 -5.15 16.22
C LYS A 41 19.39 -6.24 15.22
N TRP A 42 18.72 -7.29 15.71
CA TRP A 42 18.21 -8.36 14.84
C TRP A 42 17.14 -7.84 13.88
N PHE A 43 16.17 -7.07 14.38
CA PHE A 43 15.10 -6.48 13.57
C PHE A 43 15.65 -5.48 12.54
N LEU A 44 16.60 -4.62 12.92
CA LEU A 44 17.20 -3.69 11.97
C LEU A 44 17.99 -4.42 10.87
N LEU A 45 18.71 -5.50 11.20
CA LEU A 45 19.47 -6.26 10.22
C LEU A 45 18.54 -7.07 9.31
N TRP A 46 17.74 -7.96 9.89
CA TRP A 46 16.90 -8.89 9.13
C TRP A 46 15.65 -8.23 8.56
N GLY A 47 15.05 -7.29 9.28
CA GLY A 47 13.89 -6.53 8.81
C GLY A 47 14.24 -5.63 7.64
N MET A 48 15.40 -4.95 7.67
CA MET A 48 15.85 -4.15 6.53
C MET A 48 16.20 -5.04 5.33
N LEU A 49 16.92 -6.15 5.55
CA LEU A 49 17.22 -7.10 4.47
C LEU A 49 15.94 -7.66 3.84
N PHE A 50 14.95 -8.05 4.65
CA PHE A 50 13.67 -8.53 4.14
C PHE A 50 12.91 -7.43 3.38
N ALA A 51 12.82 -6.22 3.94
CA ALA A 51 12.12 -5.11 3.31
C ALA A 51 12.75 -4.73 1.95
N VAL A 52 14.07 -4.79 1.83
CA VAL A 52 14.76 -4.47 0.57
C VAL A 52 14.73 -5.65 -0.39
N PHE A 53 15.21 -6.84 0.01
CA PHE A 53 15.36 -7.95 -0.92
C PHE A 53 14.07 -8.72 -1.19
N ALA A 54 13.25 -8.98 -0.17
CA ALA A 54 12.00 -9.70 -0.36
C ALA A 54 10.93 -8.78 -0.97
N VAL A 55 10.66 -7.63 -0.36
CA VAL A 55 9.56 -6.75 -0.81
C VAL A 55 9.92 -5.95 -2.06
N ARG A 56 11.16 -5.43 -2.20
CA ARG A 56 11.52 -4.68 -3.42
C ARG A 56 12.17 -5.54 -4.51
N GLY A 57 12.77 -6.67 -4.17
CA GLY A 57 13.38 -7.55 -5.17
C GLY A 57 12.47 -8.70 -5.57
N PHE A 58 12.18 -9.59 -4.62
CA PHE A 58 11.50 -10.84 -4.89
C PHE A 58 10.02 -10.66 -5.26
N LEU A 59 9.30 -9.76 -4.58
CA LEU A 59 7.89 -9.53 -4.83
C LEU A 59 7.62 -9.02 -6.26
N PRO A 60 8.33 -7.98 -6.78
CA PRO A 60 8.18 -7.58 -8.19
C PRO A 60 8.53 -8.69 -9.18
N LEU A 61 9.59 -9.47 -8.91
CA LEU A 61 9.96 -10.60 -9.76
C LEU A 61 8.86 -11.68 -9.80
N LEU A 62 8.24 -11.97 -8.65
CA LEU A 62 7.13 -12.92 -8.55
C LEU A 62 5.93 -12.42 -9.36
N ILE A 63 5.58 -11.13 -9.25
CA ILE A 63 4.51 -10.51 -10.03
C ILE A 63 4.76 -10.64 -11.54
N VAL A 64 5.98 -10.34 -12.00
CA VAL A 64 6.36 -10.47 -13.42
C VAL A 64 6.29 -11.92 -13.88
N TRP A 65 6.81 -12.86 -13.08
CA TRP A 65 6.77 -14.28 -13.38
C TRP A 65 5.33 -14.83 -13.47
N ALA A 66 4.45 -14.44 -12.53
CA ALA A 66 3.05 -14.83 -12.54
C ALA A 66 2.28 -14.26 -13.75
N SER A 67 2.66 -13.07 -14.21
CA SER A 67 2.01 -12.40 -15.35
C SER A 67 2.51 -12.92 -16.71
N ALA A 68 3.73 -13.46 -16.78
CA ALA A 68 4.31 -14.03 -18.00
C ALA A 68 5.04 -15.37 -17.72
N PRO A 69 4.29 -16.46 -17.44
CA PRO A 69 4.87 -17.74 -17.04
C PRO A 69 5.80 -18.35 -18.11
N SER A 70 5.59 -17.99 -19.38
CA SER A 70 6.33 -18.50 -20.53
C SER A 70 7.82 -18.11 -20.56
N LEU A 71 8.23 -17.09 -19.80
CA LEU A 71 9.63 -16.63 -19.74
C LEU A 71 10.48 -17.43 -18.74
N GLY A 72 9.86 -18.15 -17.80
CA GLY A 72 10.57 -18.79 -16.68
C GLY A 72 11.21 -17.77 -15.71
N ILE A 73 11.68 -18.22 -14.55
CA ILE A 73 12.25 -17.33 -13.51
C ILE A 73 13.51 -16.61 -14.01
N TRP A 74 14.38 -17.32 -14.74
CA TRP A 74 15.60 -16.75 -15.31
C TRP A 74 15.30 -15.74 -16.41
N GLY A 75 14.35 -16.02 -17.31
CA GLY A 75 13.94 -15.07 -18.34
C GLY A 75 13.26 -13.83 -17.76
N ALA A 76 12.44 -13.98 -16.71
CA ALA A 76 11.86 -12.85 -15.99
C ALA A 76 12.93 -11.96 -15.32
N LEU A 77 13.95 -12.56 -14.69
CA LEU A 77 15.06 -11.82 -14.09
C LEU A 77 15.87 -11.05 -15.16
N THR A 78 16.30 -11.73 -16.21
CA THR A 78 17.07 -11.11 -17.31
C THR A 78 16.27 -10.02 -18.01
N ALA A 79 14.97 -10.24 -18.24
CA ALA A 79 14.12 -9.27 -18.89
C ALA A 79 13.82 -8.03 -18.01
N THR A 80 13.83 -8.19 -16.67
CA THR A 80 13.73 -7.07 -15.72
C THR A 80 14.98 -6.19 -15.79
N PHE A 81 16.17 -6.78 -15.89
CA PHE A 81 17.42 -6.03 -16.01
C PHE A 81 17.65 -5.43 -17.42
N ASN A 82 17.16 -6.09 -18.47
CA ASN A 82 17.32 -5.63 -19.86
C ASN A 82 16.22 -4.68 -20.35
N SER A 83 15.27 -4.30 -19.49
CA SER A 83 14.13 -3.44 -19.86
C SER A 83 13.36 -3.95 -21.10
N ASP A 84 13.13 -5.26 -21.17
CA ASP A 84 12.40 -5.85 -22.30
C ASP A 84 10.96 -5.27 -22.35
N PRO A 85 10.48 -4.83 -23.51
CA PRO A 85 9.10 -4.35 -23.69
C PRO A 85 8.04 -5.30 -23.09
N LYS A 86 8.29 -6.61 -23.11
CA LYS A 86 7.39 -7.61 -22.52
C LYS A 86 7.29 -7.53 -21.00
N VAL A 87 8.37 -7.12 -20.31
CA VAL A 87 8.35 -6.93 -18.85
C VAL A 87 7.62 -5.65 -18.49
N VAL A 88 7.82 -4.58 -19.25
CA VAL A 88 7.06 -3.33 -19.06
C VAL A 88 5.57 -3.58 -19.27
N GLU A 89 5.19 -4.34 -20.30
CA GLU A 89 3.80 -4.72 -20.52
C GLU A 89 3.24 -5.62 -19.40
N ALA A 90 4.01 -6.61 -18.93
CA ALA A 90 3.61 -7.45 -17.82
C ALA A 90 3.41 -6.65 -16.52
N ILE A 91 4.32 -5.71 -16.21
CA ILE A 91 4.18 -4.80 -15.08
C ILE A 91 2.96 -3.90 -15.25
N ASN A 92 2.74 -3.33 -16.43
CA ASN A 92 1.57 -2.49 -16.71
C ASN A 92 0.26 -3.26 -16.62
N ARG A 93 0.24 -4.56 -16.93
CA ARG A 93 -0.95 -5.42 -16.72
C ARG A 93 -1.17 -5.77 -15.26
N ALA A 94 -0.11 -5.96 -14.48
CA ALA A 94 -0.20 -6.32 -13.07
C ALA A 94 -0.43 -5.11 -12.14
N ALA A 95 0.08 -3.93 -12.51
CA ALA A 95 0.03 -2.72 -11.70
C ALA A 95 -1.41 -2.29 -11.32
N PRO A 96 -2.41 -2.33 -12.21
CA PRO A 96 -3.79 -2.04 -11.85
C PRO A 96 -4.33 -2.94 -10.75
N LEU A 97 -4.03 -4.24 -10.79
CA LEU A 97 -4.51 -5.21 -9.80
C LEU A 97 -3.87 -4.96 -8.43
N LEU A 98 -2.56 -4.67 -8.40
CA LEU A 98 -1.84 -4.31 -7.17
C LEU A 98 -2.34 -2.99 -6.58
N MET A 99 -2.54 -1.97 -7.43
CA MET A 99 -3.08 -0.68 -7.00
C MET A 99 -4.51 -0.81 -6.50
N MET A 100 -5.34 -1.63 -7.14
CA MET A 100 -6.72 -1.89 -6.71
C MET A 100 -6.75 -2.55 -5.34
N ALA A 101 -5.93 -3.57 -5.11
CA ALA A 101 -5.84 -4.24 -3.81
C ALA A 101 -5.45 -3.25 -2.69
N GLY A 102 -4.43 -2.42 -2.92
CA GLY A 102 -4.01 -1.37 -1.97
C GLY A 102 -5.10 -0.31 -1.75
N GLY A 103 -5.77 0.12 -2.82
CA GLY A 103 -6.85 1.10 -2.76
C GLY A 103 -8.05 0.60 -1.95
N ILE A 104 -8.48 -0.64 -2.18
CA ILE A 104 -9.58 -1.27 -1.41
C ILE A 104 -9.22 -1.35 0.06
N PHE A 105 -7.98 -1.76 0.37
CA PHE A 105 -7.50 -1.81 1.75
C PHE A 105 -7.57 -0.45 2.44
N LEU A 106 -7.12 0.62 1.79
CA LEU A 106 -7.17 1.98 2.35
C LEU A 106 -8.61 2.47 2.55
N VAL A 107 -9.53 2.14 1.64
CA VAL A 107 -10.96 2.46 1.79
C VAL A 107 -11.56 1.72 3.00
N PHE A 108 -11.24 0.44 3.17
CA PHE A 108 -11.72 -0.33 4.32
C PHE A 108 -11.11 0.16 5.63
N LEU A 109 -9.82 0.52 5.63
CA LEU A 109 -9.17 1.12 6.79
C LEU A 109 -9.82 2.46 7.15
N PHE A 110 -10.14 3.30 6.17
CA PHE A 110 -10.86 4.56 6.37
C PHE A 110 -12.25 4.32 6.99
N PHE A 111 -13.02 3.35 6.48
CA PHE A 111 -14.33 3.02 7.06
C PHE A 111 -14.21 2.42 8.46
N ASN A 112 -13.18 1.61 8.72
CA ASN A 112 -12.92 1.07 10.04
C ASN A 112 -12.63 2.21 11.02
N TRP A 113 -11.73 3.12 10.65
CA TRP A 113 -11.48 4.33 11.41
C TRP A 113 -12.76 5.16 11.59
N LEU A 114 -13.60 5.32 10.56
CA LEU A 114 -14.81 6.16 10.64
C LEU A 114 -15.88 5.60 11.58
N PHE A 115 -16.12 4.29 11.56
CA PHE A 115 -17.27 3.66 12.23
C PHE A 115 -16.93 2.90 13.52
N GLN A 116 -15.71 2.38 13.67
CA GLN A 116 -15.34 1.45 14.74
C GLN A 116 -14.34 2.04 15.75
N GLU A 117 -13.46 2.95 15.32
CA GLU A 117 -12.44 3.51 16.21
C GLU A 117 -13.06 4.48 17.23
N GLU A 118 -12.72 4.29 18.51
CA GLU A 118 -13.12 5.20 19.58
C GLU A 118 -12.34 6.52 19.46
N LYS A 119 -13.03 7.63 19.16
CA LYS A 119 -12.42 8.95 18.98
C LYS A 119 -12.90 9.97 20.00
N SER A 120 -12.04 10.94 20.31
CA SER A 120 -12.48 12.18 20.93
C SER A 120 -13.28 12.99 19.89
N TYR A 121 -14.61 13.00 20.05
CA TYR A 121 -15.53 13.62 19.10
C TYR A 121 -15.22 15.11 18.91
N GLY A 122 -14.61 15.45 17.77
CA GLY A 122 -14.25 16.82 17.40
C GLY A 122 -15.19 17.39 16.32
N LEU A 123 -15.79 16.54 15.50
CA LEU A 123 -16.67 16.92 14.39
C LEU A 123 -18.15 16.61 14.69
N PHE A 124 -19.06 17.44 14.19
CA PHE A 124 -20.50 17.39 14.48
C PHE A 124 -21.18 16.05 14.11
N GLY A 125 -20.65 15.32 13.13
CA GLY A 125 -21.24 14.06 12.63
C GLY A 125 -20.66 12.77 13.23
N GLU A 126 -19.52 12.80 13.92
CA GLU A 126 -18.79 11.58 14.33
C GLU A 126 -19.57 10.71 15.32
N ARG A 127 -20.35 11.33 16.22
CA ARG A 127 -21.22 10.62 17.17
C ARG A 127 -22.32 9.82 16.47
N PHE A 128 -22.80 10.30 15.33
CA PHE A 128 -23.84 9.60 14.56
C PHE A 128 -23.28 8.34 13.90
N PHE A 129 -22.09 8.43 13.31
CA PHE A 129 -21.42 7.29 12.68
C PHE A 129 -21.02 6.22 13.69
N HIS A 130 -20.43 6.62 14.84
CA HIS A 130 -20.04 5.68 15.89
C HIS A 130 -21.25 4.96 16.51
N LYS A 131 -22.39 5.66 16.71
CA LYS A 131 -23.63 5.04 17.21
C LYS A 131 -24.19 3.99 16.24
N HIS A 132 -23.90 4.12 14.94
CA HIS A 132 -24.34 3.22 13.89
C HIS A 132 -23.22 2.29 13.41
N SER A 133 -22.28 1.91 14.28
CA SER A 133 -21.14 1.06 13.92
C SER A 133 -21.52 -0.23 13.18
N VAL A 134 -22.72 -0.78 13.40
CA VAL A 134 -23.26 -1.94 12.65
C VAL A 134 -23.31 -1.70 11.13
N TRP A 135 -23.54 -0.45 10.69
CA TRP A 135 -23.55 -0.08 9.27
C TRP A 135 -22.18 -0.25 8.61
N PHE A 136 -21.08 -0.29 9.38
CA PHE A 136 -19.76 -0.65 8.87
C PHE A 136 -19.79 -1.98 8.12
N TYR A 137 -20.35 -3.03 8.74
CA TYR A 137 -20.38 -4.37 8.15
C TYR A 137 -21.23 -4.40 6.89
N ALA A 138 -22.37 -3.68 6.88
CA ALA A 138 -23.23 -3.57 5.70
C ALA A 138 -22.54 -2.84 4.55
N VAL A 139 -21.90 -1.70 4.83
CA VAL A 139 -21.20 -0.89 3.81
C VAL A 139 -20.00 -1.63 3.25
N VAL A 140 -19.16 -2.21 4.10
CA VAL A 140 -17.97 -2.99 3.67
C VAL A 140 -18.40 -4.23 2.91
N SER A 141 -19.42 -4.97 3.36
CA SER A 141 -19.91 -6.15 2.65
C SER A 141 -20.49 -5.77 1.28
N LEU A 142 -21.29 -4.71 1.19
CA LEU A 142 -21.85 -4.25 -0.08
C LEU A 142 -20.75 -3.81 -1.05
N LEU A 143 -19.79 -3.01 -0.57
CA LEU A 143 -18.64 -2.58 -1.37
C LEU A 143 -17.84 -3.78 -1.86
N LEU A 144 -17.51 -4.72 -0.96
CA LEU A 144 -16.77 -5.93 -1.33
C LEU A 144 -17.52 -6.74 -2.37
N THR A 145 -18.84 -6.92 -2.23
CA THR A 145 -19.66 -7.63 -3.22
C THR A 145 -19.63 -6.93 -4.57
N VAL A 146 -19.77 -5.61 -4.61
CA VAL A 146 -19.71 -4.84 -5.87
C VAL A 146 -18.32 -4.94 -6.50
N ILE A 147 -17.25 -4.83 -5.72
CA ILE A 147 -15.88 -4.94 -6.20
C ILE A 147 -15.62 -6.34 -6.78
N VAL A 148 -16.01 -7.40 -6.07
CA VAL A 148 -15.85 -8.78 -6.54
C VAL A 148 -16.68 -9.03 -7.80
N TRP A 149 -17.91 -8.51 -7.85
CA TRP A 149 -18.75 -8.59 -9.04
C TRP A 149 -18.09 -7.93 -10.25
N LEU A 150 -17.55 -6.71 -10.09
CA LEU A 150 -16.84 -6.00 -11.15
C LEU A 150 -15.52 -6.68 -11.55
N ALA A 151 -14.83 -7.34 -10.61
CA ALA A 151 -13.60 -8.06 -10.90
C ALA A 151 -13.82 -9.38 -11.65
N LEU A 152 -15.05 -9.93 -11.60
CA LEU A 152 -15.44 -11.15 -12.31
C LEU A 152 -16.05 -10.88 -13.70
N GLN A 153 -16.39 -9.63 -14.02
CA GLN A 153 -16.80 -9.20 -15.36
C GLN A 153 -15.59 -8.99 -16.27
#